data_AF-A0A8T4R9R4-F1
#
_entry.id   AF-A0A8T4R9R4-F1
#
_cell.length_a   1.000
_cell.length_b   1.000
_cell.length_c   1.000
_cell.angle_alpha   90.00
_cell.angle_beta   90.00
_cell.angle_gamma   90.00
#
_symmetry.space_group_name_H-M   'P 1'
#
loop_
_entity.id
_entity.type
_entity.pdbx_description
1 polymer ?
#
loop_
_entity_poly.entity_id
_entity_poly.type
_entity_poly.pdbx_seq_one_letter_code
_entity_poly.pdbx_strand_id
1 'polypeptide(L)' 'MALGSILLLLIGETFAFHFIEQWRYVDAFYFTGITIATVGYGDITPKTDLGKIKKLPEIRKA' A
#
# COMPACT_ATOMS: atom_id res chain seq x y z
N MET A 1 3.51 -19.58 13.05
CA MET A 1 4.60 -18.67 12.65
C MET A 1 4.20 -17.81 11.45
N ALA A 2 3.88 -18.39 10.27
CA ALA A 2 3.53 -17.61 9.07
C ALA A 2 2.22 -16.79 9.15
N LEU A 3 1.18 -17.32 9.82
CA LEU A 3 -0.10 -16.60 9.94
C LEU A 3 0.03 -15.34 10.80
N GLY A 4 0.85 -15.39 11.86
CA GLY A 4 1.10 -14.26 12.74
C GLY A 4 1.87 -13.14 12.03
N SER A 5 2.86 -13.47 11.20
CA SER A 5 3.58 -12.49 10.40
C SER A 5 2.69 -11.80 9.37
N ILE A 6 1.75 -12.52 8.74
CA ILE A 6 0.80 -11.93 7.79
C ILE A 6 -0.13 -10.92 8.50
N LEU A 7 -0.61 -11.25 9.71
CA LEU A 7 -1.43 -10.33 10.50
C LEU A 7 -0.66 -9.07 10.90
N LEU A 8 0.60 -9.22 11.30
CA LEU A 8 1.47 -8.09 11.66
C LEU A 8 1.74 -7.17 10.46
N LEU A 9 1.97 -7.74 9.27
CA LEU A 9 2.16 -6.96 8.05
C LEU A 9 0.88 -6.20 7.68
N LEU A 10 -0.29 -6.86 7.70
CA LEU A 10 -1.57 -6.21 7.43
C LEU A 10 -1.83 -5.00 8.35
N ILE A 11 -1.66 -5.20 9.66
CA ILE A 11 -1.92 -4.14 10.64
C ILE A 11 -0.86 -3.04 10.51
N GLY A 12 0.42 -3.40 10.44
CA GLY A 12 1.53 -2.46 10.35
C GLY A 12 1.44 -1.57 9.11
N GLU A 13 1.18 -2.16 7.95
CA GLU A 13 1.04 -1.42 6.69
C GLU A 13 -0.25 -0.58 6.68
N THR A 14 -1.37 -1.08 7.23
CA THR A 14 -2.62 -0.30 7.32
C THR A 14 -2.41 0.97 8.13
N PHE A 15 -1.75 0.88 9.29
CA PHE A 15 -1.41 2.05 10.09
C PHE A 15 -0.42 2.96 9.35
N ALA A 16 0.61 2.41 8.72
CA ALA A 16 1.57 3.20 7.94
C ALA A 16 0.89 3.99 6.83
N PHE A 17 0.04 3.37 6.01
CA PHE A 17 -0.69 4.06 4.94
C PHE A 17 -1.75 5.03 5.46
N HIS A 18 -2.39 4.75 6.60
CA HIS A 18 -3.24 5.72 7.27
C HIS A 18 -2.46 6.99 7.64
N PHE A 19 -1.27 6.87 8.22
CA PHE A 19 -0.48 8.03 8.62
C PHE A 19 0.17 8.75 7.42
N ILE A 20 0.72 8.00 6.46
CA ILE A 20 1.44 8.54 5.30
C ILE A 20 0.48 9.18 4.31
N GLU A 21 -0.60 8.49 3.93
CA GLU A 21 -1.52 8.94 2.90
C GLU A 21 -2.79 9.61 3.44
N GLN A 22 -2.96 9.66 4.77
CA GLN A 22 -4.17 10.18 5.43
C GLN A 22 -5.45 9.48 4.96
N TRP A 23 -5.33 8.23 4.52
CA TRP A 23 -6.46 7.40 4.08
C TRP A 23 -7.29 6.93 5.26
N ARG A 24 -8.58 6.66 5.07
CA ARG A 24 -9.38 6.03 6.13
C ARG A 24 -8.81 4.63 6.40
N TYR A 25 -8.94 4.14 7.64
CA TYR A 25 -8.47 2.79 7.99
C TYR A 25 -9.00 1.69 7.06
N VAL A 26 -10.24 1.83 6.59
CA VAL A 26 -10.87 0.89 5.64
C VAL A 26 -10.17 0.90 4.28
N ASP A 27 -9.83 2.09 3.77
CA ASP A 27 -9.16 2.24 2.48
C ASP A 27 -7.71 1.71 2.55
N ALA A 28 -7.02 1.98 3.66
CA ALA A 28 -5.67 1.47 3.92
C ALA A 28 -5.65 -0.07 4.11
N PHE A 29 -6.65 -0.63 4.80
CA PHE A 29 -6.80 -2.08 4.95
C PHE A 29 -7.13 -2.77 3.62
N TYR A 30 -8.01 -2.16 2.82
CA TYR A 30 -8.32 -2.64 1.49
C TYR A 30 -7.06 -2.64 0.60
N PHE A 31 -6.33 -1.53 0.57
CA PHE A 31 -5.10 -1.40 -0.22
C PHE A 31 -4.03 -2.44 0.17
N THR A 32 -3.82 -2.65 1.46
CA THR A 32 -2.87 -3.66 1.96
C THR A 32 -3.34 -5.08 1.65
N GLY A 33 -4.63 -5.37 1.80
CA GLY A 33 -5.23 -6.65 1.44
C GLY A 33 -5.06 -7.01 -0.05
N ILE A 34 -5.37 -6.08 -0.96
CA ILE A 34 -5.19 -6.32 -2.41
C ILE A 34 -3.71 -6.39 -2.82
N THR A 35 -2.81 -5.74 -2.07
CA THR A 35 -1.35 -5.80 -2.30
C THR A 35 -0.78 -7.15 -1.89
N ILE A 36 -1.15 -7.66 -0.71
CA ILE A 36 -0.74 -8.98 -0.23
C ILE A 36 -1.33 -10.09 -1.11
N ALA A 37 -2.57 -9.92 -1.56
CA ALA A 37 -3.19 -10.83 -2.52
C ALA A 37 -2.62 -10.68 -3.94
N THR A 38 -1.72 -9.72 -4.18
CA THR A 38 -1.12 -9.39 -5.49
C THR A 38 -2.13 -9.07 -6.59
N VAL A 39 -3.36 -8.71 -6.21
CA VAL A 39 -4.45 -8.37 -7.15
C VAL A 39 -4.19 -6.98 -7.75
N GLY A 40 -3.90 -6.00 -6.89
CA GLY A 40 -3.43 -4.68 -7.30
C GLY A 40 -4.32 -3.96 -8.33
N TYR A 41 -5.63 -3.82 -8.05
CA TYR A 41 -6.59 -3.16 -8.97
C TYR A 41 -6.16 -1.76 -9.42
N GLY A 42 -5.38 -1.04 -8.61
CA GLY A 42 -4.87 0.29 -8.95
C GLY A 42 -5.93 1.40 -8.85
N ASP A 43 -7.07 1.10 -8.23
CA ASP A 43 -8.14 2.03 -7.88
C ASP A 43 -7.74 2.97 -6.74
N ILE A 44 -7.02 2.42 -5.75
CA ILE A 44 -6.37 3.17 -4.67
C ILE A 44 -4.86 3.07 -4.87
N THR A 45 -4.20 4.22 -5.03
CA THR A 45 -2.74 4.28 -5.23
C THR A 45 -2.12 5.36 -4.36
N PRO A 46 -0.98 5.10 -3.70
CA PRO A 46 -0.30 6.09 -2.87
C PRO A 46 0.05 7.32 -3.70
N LYS A 47 -0.30 8.49 -3.17
CA LYS A 47 -0.10 9.79 -3.82
C LYS A 47 1.11 10.51 -3.25
N THR A 48 1.49 10.24 -2.00
CA THR A 48 2.67 10.85 -1.39
C THR A 48 3.97 10.32 -1.97
N ASP A 49 5.00 11.16 -1.92
CA ASP A 49 6.34 10.80 -2.40
C ASP A 49 7.00 9.74 -1.50
N LEU A 50 6.52 9.58 -0.26
CA LEU A 50 6.93 8.51 0.65
C LEU A 50 6.24 7.18 0.34
N GLY A 51 4.94 7.22 0.00
CA GLY A 51 4.18 6.03 -0.38
C GLY A 51 4.52 5.51 -1.79
N LYS A 52 5.05 6.39 -2.65
CA LYS A 52 5.66 5.99 -3.91
C LYS A 52 7.11 5.61 -3.65
N ILE A 53 7.43 4.32 -3.67
CA ILE A 53 8.83 3.88 -3.84
C ILE A 53 9.26 4.38 -5.21
N LYS A 54 9.83 5.60 -5.23
CA LYS A 54 10.57 6.25 -6.30
C LYS A 54 10.09 5.82 -7.69
N LYS A 55 9.12 6.56 -8.25
CA LYS A 55 8.79 6.46 -9.69
C LYS A 55 10.10 6.29 -10.45
N LEU A 56 10.31 5.15 -11.11
CA LEU A 56 11.35 5.04 -12.13
C LEU A 56 11.17 6.26 -13.04
N PRO A 57 12.11 7.21 -13.07
CA PRO A 57 11.87 8.51 -13.71
C PRO A 57 11.77 8.47 -15.24
N GLU A 58 11.91 7.32 -15.91
CA GLU A 58 12.28 7.32 -17.33
C GLU A 58 11.42 6.53 -18.35
N ILE A 59 10.41 5.74 -17.98
CA ILE A 59 9.72 4.86 -18.97
C ILE A 59 8.34 5.40 -19.44
N ARG A 60 8.12 6.72 -19.48
CA ARG A 60 6.90 7.31 -20.10
C ARG A 60 7.17 8.52 -21.00
N LYS A 61 8.37 8.59 -21.60
CA LYS A 61 8.67 9.51 -22.73
C LYS A 61 9.05 8.75 -24.01
N ALA A 62 8.43 7.61 -24.28
CA ALA A 62 8.48 6.94 -25.58
C ALA A 62 7.06 6.70 -26.07
#